data_AF-A0A1I0QZR6-F1
#
_entry.id   AF-A0A1I0QZR6-F1
#
_cell.length_a   1.000
_cell.length_b   1.000
_cell.length_c   1.000
_cell.angle_alpha   90.00
_cell.angle_beta   90.00
_cell.angle_gamma   90.00
#
_symmetry.space_group_name_H-M   'P 1'
#
loop_
_entity.id
_entity.type
_entity.pdbx_description
1 polymer ?
#
loop_
_entity_poly.entity_id
_entity_poly.type
_entity_poly.pdbx_seq_one_letter_code
_entity_poly.pdbx_strand_id
1 'polypeptide(L)'
;MEGIKPMKKLLLSLLICLFYACDTEDTPFDELEYSKYKSNTSVDEEILFMPVENYDSNETQTPVLRLKLETAEIFPCYNFGIATTQFTLGNELIIRLEKISKSTLCLTALGPARAQIDLPESVEKLTFINGNRIDQYDVKISEEKVSIKALKDSFTQSLYSNTFRLPENSFAFVCGTNTDNQHIYNDFLNILKANPNLQEFNFEGEGRIPYPESSDGHWVNHPSKYFKYTSTEVFNDLSDVLATFTSANIEKNSGVSIALYGWNNSKHYSWIDN
;
A
#
# COMPACT_ATOMS: atom_id res chain seq x y z
N MET A 1 -73.90 62.29 -27.25
CA MET A 1 -73.16 61.85 -26.05
C MET A 1 -72.93 60.36 -26.16
N GLU A 2 -71.65 59.97 -26.10
CA GLU A 2 -71.10 58.71 -25.54
C GLU A 2 -71.72 57.37 -26.01
N GLY A 3 -70.99 56.37 -26.46
CA GLY A 3 -69.56 56.10 -26.38
C GLY A 3 -69.28 54.73 -27.00
N ILE A 4 -68.05 54.57 -27.49
CA ILE A 4 -67.50 53.48 -28.29
C ILE A 4 -67.25 52.22 -27.43
N LYS A 5 -67.34 51.01 -28.01
CA LYS A 5 -66.30 49.98 -27.73
C LYS A 5 -66.10 48.95 -28.86
N PRO A 6 -64.84 48.61 -29.23
CA PRO A 6 -64.47 47.82 -30.40
C PRO A 6 -63.95 46.41 -30.06
N MET A 7 -63.86 45.52 -31.05
CA MET A 7 -63.00 44.31 -31.16
C MET A 7 -63.29 43.67 -32.53
N LYS A 8 -62.40 43.02 -33.29
CA LYS A 8 -61.05 42.48 -33.08
C LYS A 8 -60.48 42.22 -34.48
N LYS A 9 -59.27 42.71 -34.79
CA LYS A 9 -58.48 42.20 -35.93
C LYS A 9 -57.81 40.91 -35.47
N LEU A 10 -58.07 39.82 -36.17
CA LEU A 10 -57.33 38.57 -36.05
C LEU A 10 -56.23 38.59 -37.13
N LEU A 11 -54.97 38.67 -36.73
CA LEU A 11 -53.85 38.40 -37.61
C LEU A 11 -52.90 37.45 -36.89
N LEU A 12 -52.83 36.25 -37.45
CA LEU A 12 -52.02 35.12 -37.02
C LEU A 12 -50.59 35.34 -37.54
N SER A 13 -49.62 35.54 -36.65
CA SER A 13 -48.20 35.46 -37.00
C SER A 13 -47.63 34.17 -36.43
N LEU A 14 -47.30 33.24 -37.33
CA LEU A 14 -46.48 32.06 -37.04
C LEU A 14 -45.04 32.52 -36.80
N LEU A 15 -44.52 32.32 -35.59
CA LEU A 15 -43.11 32.50 -35.27
C LEU A 15 -42.42 31.14 -35.37
N ILE A 16 -41.61 30.94 -36.42
CA ILE A 16 -40.74 29.78 -36.55
C ILE A 16 -39.47 30.06 -35.75
N CYS A 17 -39.38 29.48 -34.55
CA CYS A 17 -38.13 29.42 -33.79
C CYS A 17 -37.24 28.31 -34.39
N LEU A 18 -36.22 28.71 -35.14
CA LEU A 18 -35.08 27.85 -35.45
C LEU A 18 -34.29 27.65 -34.16
N PHE A 19 -34.47 26.51 -33.51
CA PHE A 19 -33.56 26.06 -32.46
C PHE A 19 -32.25 25.62 -33.12
N TYR A 20 -31.23 26.47 -33.06
CA TYR A 20 -29.85 26.02 -33.12
C TYR A 20 -29.59 25.25 -31.82
N ALA A 21 -29.67 23.92 -31.89
CA ALA A 21 -29.06 23.05 -30.90
C ALA A 21 -27.54 23.19 -31.08
N CYS A 22 -26.90 23.93 -30.18
CA CYS A 22 -25.47 23.82 -29.97
C CYS A 22 -25.27 22.49 -29.24
N ASP A 23 -24.84 21.45 -29.95
CA ASP A 23 -24.26 20.26 -29.31
C ASP A 23 -22.98 20.73 -28.61
N THR A 24 -23.09 21.08 -27.34
CA THR A 24 -21.94 21.04 -26.45
C THR A 24 -21.71 19.57 -26.18
N GLU A 25 -20.79 18.95 -26.91
CA GLU A 25 -20.23 17.67 -26.54
C GLU A 25 -19.72 17.79 -25.10
N ASP A 26 -20.48 17.23 -24.16
CA ASP A 26 -20.10 17.05 -22.76
C ASP A 26 -18.98 16.00 -22.70
N THR A 27 -17.81 16.29 -23.28
CA THR A 27 -16.58 15.59 -22.91
C THR A 27 -16.34 15.88 -21.42
N PRO A 28 -16.33 14.85 -20.55
CA PRO A 28 -16.07 15.06 -19.14
C PRO A 28 -14.75 15.81 -18.98
N PHE A 29 -14.73 16.84 -18.13
CA PHE A 29 -13.57 17.71 -17.90
C PHE A 29 -12.26 16.92 -17.67
N ASP A 30 -12.34 15.76 -17.01
CA ASP A 30 -11.22 14.82 -16.82
C ASP A 30 -10.62 14.28 -18.14
N GLU A 31 -11.42 14.00 -19.17
CA GLU A 31 -10.90 13.42 -20.41
C GLU A 31 -10.00 14.39 -21.19
N LEU A 32 -10.30 15.69 -21.12
CA LEU A 32 -9.52 16.73 -21.78
C LEU A 32 -8.18 16.96 -21.04
N GLU A 33 -8.22 16.95 -19.71
CA GLU A 33 -7.06 17.21 -18.84
C GLU A 33 -5.96 16.14 -19.01
N TYR A 34 -6.35 14.86 -19.08
CA TYR A 34 -5.41 13.75 -19.19
C TYR A 34 -5.11 13.30 -20.62
N SER A 35 -5.74 13.91 -21.63
CA SER A 35 -5.58 13.55 -23.05
C SER A 35 -4.10 13.46 -23.49
N LYS A 36 -3.26 14.40 -23.03
CA LYS A 36 -1.81 14.44 -23.31
C LYS A 36 -1.00 13.29 -22.68
N TYR A 37 -1.57 12.60 -21.70
CA TYR A 37 -0.90 11.53 -20.97
C TYR A 37 -1.32 10.14 -21.45
N LYS A 38 -2.46 10.03 -22.15
CA LYS A 38 -2.91 8.78 -22.79
C LYS A 38 -1.87 8.28 -23.80
N SER A 39 -1.79 6.96 -23.95
CA SER A 39 -0.86 6.29 -24.86
C SER A 39 -1.55 5.16 -25.61
N ASN A 40 -0.91 4.65 -26.66
CA ASN A 40 -1.33 3.41 -27.32
C ASN A 40 -0.77 2.16 -26.61
N THR A 41 -0.10 2.35 -25.48
CA THR A 41 0.48 1.28 -24.67
C THR A 41 -0.45 0.97 -23.52
N SER A 42 -0.66 -0.33 -23.26
CA SER A 42 -1.50 -0.78 -22.16
C SER A 42 -0.98 -2.08 -21.58
N VAL A 43 -1.38 -2.33 -20.34
CA VAL A 43 -1.30 -3.63 -19.67
C VAL A 43 -2.71 -4.19 -19.63
N ASP A 44 -2.91 -5.40 -20.14
CA ASP A 44 -4.24 -5.99 -20.27
C ASP A 44 -4.73 -6.54 -18.93
N GLU A 45 -3.79 -6.89 -18.06
CA GLU A 45 -4.02 -7.45 -16.74
C GLU A 45 -4.51 -6.39 -15.74
N GLU A 46 -5.37 -6.80 -14.81
CA GLU A 46 -5.76 -5.99 -13.66
C GLU A 46 -4.55 -5.74 -12.75
N ILE A 47 -4.42 -4.51 -12.26
CA ILE A 47 -3.35 -4.10 -11.35
C ILE A 47 -3.86 -3.94 -9.93
N LEU A 48 -3.35 -4.79 -9.05
CA LEU A 48 -3.53 -4.67 -7.62
C LEU A 48 -2.45 -3.73 -7.08
N PHE A 49 -2.82 -2.83 -6.17
CA PHE A 49 -1.83 -1.96 -5.54
C PHE A 49 -2.09 -1.72 -4.06
N MET A 50 -1.04 -1.34 -3.35
CA MET A 50 -1.14 -0.90 -1.96
C MET A 50 0.05 -0.02 -1.57
N PRO A 51 -0.13 0.90 -0.61
CA PRO A 51 0.99 1.57 0.03
C PRO A 51 1.80 0.58 0.88
N VAL A 52 3.12 0.72 0.82
CA VAL A 52 4.09 -0.05 1.61
C VAL A 52 5.21 0.86 2.06
N GLU A 53 5.82 0.52 3.18
CA GLU A 53 7.04 1.17 3.66
C GLU A 53 8.19 0.17 3.52
N ASN A 54 9.16 0.53 2.67
CA ASN A 54 10.29 -0.32 2.31
C ASN A 54 11.61 0.38 2.61
N TYR A 55 12.70 -0.37 2.52
CA TYR A 55 14.06 0.12 2.71
C TYR A 55 14.84 -0.02 1.40
N ASP A 56 15.73 0.92 1.11
CA ASP A 56 16.53 0.92 -0.12
C ASP A 56 17.75 -0.02 -0.06
N SER A 57 18.10 -0.45 1.15
CA SER A 57 19.19 -1.37 1.38
C SER A 57 18.89 -2.28 2.57
N ASN A 58 19.81 -3.19 2.86
CA ASN A 58 19.73 -4.04 4.05
C ASN A 58 20.25 -3.34 5.32
N GLU A 59 20.68 -2.09 5.22
CA GLU A 59 21.16 -1.30 6.34
C GLU A 59 20.01 -0.68 7.13
N THR A 60 20.30 -0.33 8.38
CA THR A 60 19.39 0.44 9.25
C THR A 60 19.11 1.81 8.63
N GLN A 61 17.84 2.10 8.38
CA GLN A 61 17.39 3.35 7.77
C GLN A 61 15.91 3.61 8.04
N THR A 62 15.49 4.87 7.92
CA THR A 62 14.08 5.24 7.92
C THR A 62 13.38 4.61 6.71
N PRO A 63 12.18 4.00 6.88
CA PRO A 63 11.44 3.45 5.75
C PRO A 63 11.00 4.55 4.79
N VAL A 64 10.93 4.21 3.50
CA VAL A 64 10.43 5.06 2.43
C VAL A 64 9.04 4.59 2.03
N LEU A 65 8.09 5.52 2.01
CA LEU A 65 6.72 5.26 1.58
C LEU A 65 6.65 5.09 0.06
N ARG A 66 6.10 3.96 -0.38
CA ARG A 66 5.99 3.56 -1.79
C ARG A 66 4.62 2.98 -2.08
N LEU A 67 4.23 2.98 -3.35
CA LEU A 67 3.18 2.13 -3.89
C LEU A 67 3.81 0.86 -4.44
N LYS A 68 3.34 -0.28 -3.95
CA LYS A 68 3.60 -1.59 -4.55
C LYS A 68 2.47 -1.88 -5.54
N LEU A 69 2.84 -2.17 -6.77
CA LEU A 69 1.91 -2.62 -7.82
C LEU A 69 2.22 -4.08 -8.15
N GLU A 70 1.18 -4.88 -8.32
CA GLU A 70 1.24 -6.27 -8.75
C GLU A 70 0.14 -6.55 -9.77
N THR A 71 0.41 -7.35 -10.79
CA THR A 71 -0.67 -7.90 -11.62
C THR A 71 -1.50 -8.89 -10.80
N ALA A 72 -2.80 -8.96 -11.06
CA ALA A 72 -3.63 -10.05 -10.55
C ALA A 72 -3.25 -11.40 -11.18
N GLU A 73 -2.75 -11.37 -12.42
CA GLU A 73 -2.23 -12.56 -13.12
C GLU A 73 -0.87 -12.99 -12.57
N ILE A 74 -0.66 -14.31 -12.53
CA ILE A 74 0.59 -14.96 -12.15
C ILE A 74 1.33 -15.39 -13.42
N PHE A 75 2.57 -14.92 -13.55
CA PHE A 75 3.43 -15.21 -14.69
C PHE A 75 4.40 -16.38 -14.40
N PRO A 76 4.96 -17.01 -15.45
CA PRO A 76 5.96 -18.07 -15.32
C PRO A 76 7.26 -17.68 -14.61
N CYS A 77 7.53 -16.37 -14.45
CA CYS A 77 8.77 -15.85 -13.89
C CYS A 77 8.48 -14.78 -12.83
N TYR A 78 8.96 -15.02 -11.62
CA TYR A 78 8.73 -14.17 -10.45
C TYR A 78 9.34 -12.77 -10.58
N ASN A 79 10.35 -12.61 -11.44
CA ASN A 79 11.06 -11.37 -11.67
C ASN A 79 10.58 -10.58 -12.89
N PHE A 80 9.36 -10.83 -13.37
CA PHE A 80 8.71 -9.92 -14.30
C PHE A 80 8.34 -8.61 -13.60
N GLY A 81 8.43 -7.51 -14.35
CA GLY A 81 8.14 -6.17 -13.86
C GLY A 81 6.96 -5.53 -14.58
N ILE A 82 6.43 -4.45 -14.04
CA ILE A 82 5.51 -3.55 -14.72
C ILE A 82 6.31 -2.30 -15.09
N ALA A 83 6.48 -2.04 -16.38
CA ALA A 83 7.11 -0.80 -16.83
C ALA A 83 6.13 0.36 -16.66
N THR A 84 6.57 1.43 -16.00
CA THR A 84 5.74 2.61 -15.73
C THR A 84 6.48 3.91 -16.07
N THR A 85 5.71 4.95 -16.38
CA THR A 85 6.20 6.34 -16.40
C THR A 85 5.44 7.14 -15.34
N GLN A 86 6.14 8.01 -14.61
CA GLN A 86 5.60 8.73 -13.46
C GLN A 86 5.74 10.24 -13.63
N PHE A 87 4.74 11.00 -13.19
CA PHE A 87 4.75 12.46 -13.22
C PHE A 87 4.01 13.00 -11.99
N THR A 88 4.40 14.19 -11.54
CA THR A 88 3.71 14.89 -10.45
C THR A 88 3.17 16.23 -10.98
N LEU A 89 1.89 16.49 -10.70
CA LEU A 89 1.24 17.78 -10.97
C LEU A 89 0.63 18.30 -9.66
N GLY A 90 1.30 19.26 -9.01
CA GLY A 90 0.90 19.69 -7.67
C GLY A 90 0.96 18.51 -6.69
N ASN A 91 -0.18 18.20 -6.05
CA ASN A 91 -0.32 17.08 -5.09
C ASN A 91 -0.87 15.80 -5.74
N GLU A 92 -0.89 15.72 -7.08
CA GLU A 92 -1.30 14.54 -7.82
C GLU A 92 -0.09 13.76 -8.35
N LEU A 93 -0.03 12.46 -8.04
CA LEU A 93 0.91 11.52 -8.64
C LEU A 93 0.21 10.74 -9.75
N ILE A 94 0.71 10.90 -10.98
CA ILE A 94 0.20 10.27 -12.19
C ILE A 94 1.14 9.13 -12.58
N ILE A 95 0.58 7.93 -12.71
CA ILE A 95 1.30 6.70 -13.03
C ILE A 95 0.74 6.14 -14.34
N ARG A 96 1.54 6.15 -15.40
CA ARG A 96 1.19 5.51 -16.66
C ARG A 96 1.76 4.11 -16.74
N LEU A 97 0.90 3.13 -16.97
CA LEU A 97 1.28 1.74 -17.21
C LEU A 97 1.68 1.57 -18.68
N GLU A 98 2.87 1.03 -18.93
CA GLU A 98 3.40 0.91 -20.29
C GLU A 98 3.26 -0.52 -20.83
N LYS A 99 3.82 -1.49 -20.11
CA LYS A 99 3.79 -2.90 -20.50
C LYS A 99 4.29 -3.79 -19.37
N ILE A 100 4.04 -5.09 -19.49
CA ILE A 100 4.79 -6.10 -18.72
C ILE A 100 6.23 -6.16 -19.24
N SER A 101 7.17 -5.91 -18.34
CA SER A 101 8.61 -5.98 -18.59
C SER A 101 9.11 -7.39 -18.27
N LYS A 102 9.45 -8.14 -19.31
CA LYS A 102 10.03 -9.48 -19.18
C LYS A 102 11.54 -9.38 -19.01
N SER A 103 12.06 -9.96 -17.93
CA SER A 103 13.51 -10.10 -17.73
C SER A 103 14.10 -11.13 -18.70
N THR A 104 15.34 -10.92 -19.16
CA THR A 104 16.07 -11.88 -19.99
C THR A 104 16.33 -13.19 -19.25
N LEU A 105 16.55 -13.11 -17.93
CA LEU A 105 16.73 -14.28 -17.07
C LEU A 105 15.44 -14.52 -16.28
N CYS A 106 14.78 -15.64 -16.52
CA CYS A 106 13.63 -16.07 -15.74
C CYS A 106 14.09 -16.75 -14.45
N LEU A 107 13.74 -16.20 -13.29
CA LEU A 107 13.85 -16.93 -12.02
C LEU A 107 12.70 -17.95 -11.98
N THR A 108 13.02 -19.23 -11.82
CA THR A 108 12.10 -20.38 -11.94
C THR A 108 11.10 -20.48 -10.78
N ALA A 109 10.35 -19.43 -10.56
CA ALA A 109 9.28 -19.32 -9.60
C ALA A 109 8.11 -18.58 -10.27
N LEU A 110 6.90 -19.03 -10.01
CA LEU A 110 5.70 -18.35 -10.48
C LEU A 110 5.46 -17.11 -9.62
N GLY A 111 5.00 -16.01 -10.21
CA GLY A 111 4.64 -14.81 -9.47
C GLY A 111 4.04 -13.71 -10.33
N PRO A 112 3.38 -12.71 -9.72
CA PRO A 112 2.88 -11.56 -10.45
C PRO A 112 4.04 -10.71 -10.99
N ALA A 113 3.77 -9.94 -12.04
CA ALA A 113 4.66 -8.87 -12.46
C ALA A 113 4.53 -7.70 -11.48
N ARG A 114 5.63 -7.03 -11.14
CA ARG A 114 5.66 -6.04 -10.06
C ARG A 114 6.27 -4.69 -10.45
N ALA A 115 5.84 -3.64 -9.78
CA ALA A 115 6.55 -2.36 -9.75
C ALA A 115 6.52 -1.76 -8.35
N GLN A 116 7.51 -0.91 -8.07
CA GLN A 116 7.50 -0.04 -6.91
C GLN A 116 7.67 1.41 -7.36
N ILE A 117 6.87 2.28 -6.78
CA ILE A 117 6.77 3.70 -7.14
C ILE A 117 6.88 4.50 -5.86
N ASP A 118 7.72 5.52 -5.81
CA ASP A 118 7.78 6.38 -4.64
C ASP A 118 6.44 7.10 -4.45
N LEU A 119 5.96 7.17 -3.22
CA LEU A 119 4.73 7.86 -2.85
C LEU A 119 5.08 9.02 -1.92
N PRO A 120 5.32 10.23 -2.46
CA PRO A 120 5.61 11.40 -1.65
C PRO A 120 4.48 11.70 -0.66
N GLU A 121 4.82 12.15 0.54
CA GLU A 121 3.85 12.44 1.60
C GLU A 121 2.89 13.59 1.26
N SER A 122 3.25 14.44 0.28
CA SER A 122 2.40 15.52 -0.21
C SER A 122 1.31 15.08 -1.19
N VAL A 123 1.28 13.79 -1.58
CA VAL A 123 0.29 13.28 -2.54
C VAL A 123 -1.09 13.19 -1.89
N GLU A 124 -2.06 13.87 -2.52
CA GLU A 124 -3.48 13.84 -2.15
C GLU A 124 -4.33 13.09 -3.18
N LYS A 125 -3.80 12.88 -4.39
CA LYS A 125 -4.51 12.19 -5.48
C LYS A 125 -3.57 11.27 -6.26
N LEU A 126 -4.07 10.07 -6.58
CA LEU A 126 -3.42 9.14 -7.49
C LEU A 126 -4.24 9.00 -8.75
N THR A 127 -3.56 9.03 -9.90
CA THR A 127 -4.17 8.75 -11.19
C THR A 127 -3.36 7.69 -11.91
N PHE A 128 -4.01 6.57 -12.23
CA PHE A 128 -3.45 5.53 -13.09
C PHE A 128 -3.94 5.72 -14.51
N ILE A 129 -3.03 5.61 -15.48
CA ILE A 129 -3.35 5.69 -16.91
C ILE A 129 -2.90 4.39 -17.57
N ASN A 130 -3.82 3.75 -18.28
CA ASN A 130 -3.58 2.49 -18.98
C ASN A 130 -4.21 2.55 -20.38
N GLY A 131 -3.39 2.85 -21.39
CA GLY A 131 -3.85 3.22 -22.71
C GLY A 131 -4.77 4.44 -22.67
N ASN A 132 -6.06 4.21 -22.95
CA ASN A 132 -7.11 5.24 -22.90
C ASN A 132 -7.94 5.23 -21.60
N ARG A 133 -7.72 4.26 -20.72
CA ARG A 133 -8.43 4.13 -19.44
C ARG A 133 -7.73 4.93 -18.35
N ILE A 134 -8.53 5.47 -17.43
CA ILE A 134 -8.07 6.28 -16.32
C ILE A 134 -8.80 5.87 -15.06
N ASP A 135 -8.03 5.55 -14.03
CA ASP A 135 -8.50 5.28 -12.67
C ASP A 135 -7.93 6.36 -11.74
N GLN A 136 -8.71 6.79 -10.76
CA GLN A 136 -8.41 7.90 -9.86
C GLN A 136 -8.77 7.55 -8.42
N TYR A 137 -7.93 8.01 -7.51
CA TYR A 137 -8.08 7.77 -6.07
C TYR A 137 -7.77 9.03 -5.27
N ASP A 138 -8.57 9.29 -4.24
CA ASP A 138 -8.21 10.18 -3.14
C ASP A 138 -7.21 9.47 -2.24
N VAL A 139 -6.17 10.20 -1.83
CA VAL A 139 -5.14 9.72 -0.90
C VAL A 139 -5.05 10.65 0.31
N LYS A 140 -4.97 10.04 1.50
CA LYS A 140 -4.66 10.74 2.74
C LYS A 140 -3.49 10.06 3.42
N ILE A 141 -2.39 10.79 3.57
CA ILE A 141 -1.18 10.33 4.25
C ILE A 141 -1.09 11.08 5.57
N SER A 142 -0.99 10.34 6.68
CA SER A 142 -0.63 10.87 8.00
C SER A 142 0.59 10.13 8.54
N GLU A 143 1.07 10.51 9.72
CA GLU A 143 2.10 9.76 10.44
C GLU A 143 1.63 8.37 10.87
N GLU A 144 0.32 8.16 11.01
CA GLU A 144 -0.25 6.90 11.52
C GLU A 144 -0.62 5.93 10.39
N LYS A 145 -1.14 6.42 9.26
CA LYS A 145 -1.66 5.56 8.18
C LYS A 145 -1.76 6.28 6.84
N VAL A 146 -1.83 5.46 5.79
CA VAL A 146 -2.21 5.86 4.44
C VAL A 146 -3.61 5.34 4.14
N SER A 147 -4.51 6.22 3.73
CA SER A 147 -5.87 5.88 3.31
C SER A 147 -6.02 6.13 1.82
N ILE A 148 -6.58 5.15 1.09
CA ILE A 148 -6.83 5.21 -0.35
C ILE A 148 -8.31 4.95 -0.60
N LYS A 149 -8.96 5.87 -1.30
CA LYS A 149 -10.38 5.78 -1.66
C LYS A 149 -10.55 5.94 -3.16
N ALA A 150 -11.17 4.95 -3.80
CA ALA A 150 -11.51 5.03 -5.22
C ALA A 150 -12.49 6.17 -5.48
N LEU A 151 -12.15 6.99 -6.47
CA LEU A 151 -13.06 7.95 -7.09
C LEU A 151 -13.65 7.36 -8.38
N LYS A 152 -12.78 6.71 -9.15
CA LYS A 152 -13.09 6.00 -10.37
C LYS A 152 -12.08 4.86 -10.54
N ASP A 153 -12.56 3.64 -10.71
CA ASP A 153 -11.72 2.50 -11.01
C ASP A 153 -12.34 1.58 -12.05
N SER A 154 -11.49 0.92 -12.82
CA SER A 154 -11.87 0.04 -13.92
C SER A 154 -10.81 -1.00 -14.26
N PHE A 155 -9.55 -0.78 -13.84
CA PHE A 155 -8.43 -1.69 -14.10
C PHE A 155 -7.41 -1.75 -12.98
N THR A 156 -7.47 -0.85 -12.00
CA THR A 156 -6.71 -0.94 -10.77
C THR A 156 -7.61 -1.22 -9.58
N GLN A 157 -7.09 -1.95 -8.59
CA GLN A 157 -7.77 -2.18 -7.33
C GLN A 157 -6.80 -1.97 -6.17
N SER A 158 -7.17 -1.13 -5.20
CA SER A 158 -6.42 -1.05 -3.95
C SER A 158 -6.70 -2.30 -3.11
N LEU A 159 -5.66 -3.04 -2.73
CA LEU A 159 -5.79 -4.24 -1.89
C LEU A 159 -6.31 -3.90 -0.49
N TYR A 160 -5.99 -2.70 0.00
CA TYR A 160 -6.41 -2.21 1.31
C TYR A 160 -6.82 -0.75 1.20
N SER A 161 -7.96 -0.38 1.77
CA SER A 161 -8.39 1.02 1.86
C SER A 161 -7.57 1.81 2.88
N ASN A 162 -7.02 1.13 3.89
CA ASN A 162 -6.18 1.72 4.93
C ASN A 162 -4.94 0.82 5.15
N THR A 163 -3.77 1.43 5.30
CA THR A 163 -2.53 0.74 5.71
C THR A 163 -1.86 1.58 6.79
N PHE A 164 -1.56 0.99 7.95
CA PHE A 164 -0.82 1.67 8.99
C PHE A 164 0.62 1.91 8.55
N ARG A 165 1.21 3.02 9.00
CA ARG A 165 2.65 3.28 8.87
C ARG A 165 3.42 2.61 10.00
N LEU A 166 4.70 2.33 9.75
CA LEU A 166 5.66 1.83 10.73
C LEU A 166 5.86 2.90 11.80
N PRO A 167 5.40 2.67 13.04
CA PRO A 167 5.55 3.67 14.08
C PRO A 167 7.04 3.83 14.43
N GLU A 168 7.55 5.05 14.51
CA GLU A 168 8.95 5.27 14.92
C GLU A 168 9.25 4.65 16.29
N ASN A 169 10.49 4.20 16.50
CA ASN A 169 10.93 3.53 17.72
C ASN A 169 10.04 2.36 18.12
N SER A 170 9.60 1.56 17.15
CA SER A 170 8.85 0.33 17.39
C SER A 170 9.49 -0.90 16.78
N PHE A 171 9.06 -2.07 17.24
CA PHE A 171 9.38 -3.34 16.61
C PHE A 171 8.22 -4.34 16.75
N ALA A 172 8.25 -5.37 15.90
CA ALA A 172 7.43 -6.56 16.04
C ALA A 172 8.22 -7.72 16.63
N PHE A 173 7.67 -8.34 17.66
CA PHE A 173 8.06 -9.66 18.16
C PHE A 173 7.26 -10.73 17.41
N VAL A 174 7.98 -11.59 16.71
CA VAL A 174 7.43 -12.67 15.88
C VAL A 174 8.03 -13.99 16.35
N CYS A 175 7.21 -15.01 16.54
CA CYS A 175 7.67 -16.30 17.06
C CYS A 175 6.94 -17.48 16.43
N GLY A 176 7.74 -18.41 15.91
CA GLY A 176 7.30 -19.72 15.44
C GLY A 176 7.78 -20.80 16.41
N THR A 177 6.90 -21.75 16.70
CA THR A 177 7.21 -22.88 17.58
C THR A 177 6.68 -24.17 16.98
N ASN A 178 7.07 -25.28 17.59
CA ASN A 178 6.48 -26.59 17.35
C ASN A 178 5.40 -26.85 18.41
N THR A 179 4.70 -27.98 18.32
CA THR A 179 3.64 -28.33 19.28
C THR A 179 4.13 -28.48 20.71
N ASP A 180 5.39 -28.88 20.90
CA ASP A 180 5.94 -29.29 22.20
C ASP A 180 6.59 -28.14 22.98
N ASN A 181 6.86 -27.02 22.31
CA ASN A 181 7.65 -25.92 22.85
C ASN A 181 6.95 -24.55 22.70
N GLN A 182 5.62 -24.56 22.63
CA GLN A 182 4.78 -23.35 22.57
C GLN A 182 4.99 -22.40 23.77
N HIS A 183 5.50 -22.89 24.91
CA HIS A 183 5.81 -22.06 26.08
C HIS A 183 6.84 -20.97 25.78
N ILE A 184 7.76 -21.22 24.84
CA ILE A 184 8.83 -20.30 24.43
C ILE A 184 8.28 -18.92 24.03
N TYR A 185 7.12 -18.90 23.36
CA TYR A 185 6.46 -17.65 22.98
C TYR A 185 6.14 -16.78 24.21
N ASN A 186 5.46 -17.37 25.21
CA ASN A 186 5.05 -16.65 26.40
C ASN A 186 6.25 -16.30 27.29
N ASP A 187 7.24 -17.18 27.37
CA ASP A 187 8.43 -16.94 28.19
C ASP A 187 9.23 -15.74 27.68
N PHE A 188 9.49 -15.66 26.37
CA PHE A 188 10.17 -14.49 25.80
C PHE A 188 9.29 -13.24 25.82
N LEU A 189 7.98 -13.37 25.57
CA LEU A 189 7.04 -12.26 25.68
C LEU A 189 7.03 -11.65 27.08
N ASN A 190 7.12 -12.48 28.12
CA ASN A 190 7.19 -12.01 29.51
C ASN A 190 8.49 -11.25 29.80
N ILE A 191 9.61 -11.63 29.18
CA ILE A 191 10.88 -10.86 29.26
C ILE A 191 10.68 -9.47 28.65
N LEU A 192 10.07 -9.38 27.47
CA LEU A 192 9.79 -8.09 26.82
C LEU A 192 8.86 -7.22 27.68
N LYS A 193 7.80 -7.80 28.24
CA LYS A 193 6.84 -7.11 29.12
C LYS A 193 7.42 -6.64 30.45
N ALA A 194 8.43 -7.34 30.96
CA ALA A 194 9.10 -6.98 32.20
C ALA A 194 10.10 -5.82 32.02
N ASN A 195 10.50 -5.50 30.78
CA ASN A 195 11.42 -4.40 30.51
C ASN A 195 10.68 -3.04 30.59
N PRO A 196 11.01 -2.16 31.56
CA PRO A 196 10.30 -0.89 31.76
C PRO A 196 10.55 0.12 30.64
N ASN A 197 11.54 -0.11 29.78
CA ASN A 197 11.82 0.73 28.61
C ASN A 197 11.04 0.29 27.36
N LEU A 198 10.21 -0.76 27.48
CA LEU A 198 9.34 -1.26 26.43
C LEU A 198 7.88 -1.03 26.79
N GLN A 199 7.09 -0.67 25.78
CA GLN A 199 5.64 -0.52 25.91
C GLN A 199 4.94 -1.31 24.81
N GLU A 200 4.16 -2.33 25.19
CA GLU A 200 3.29 -3.04 24.24
C GLU A 200 2.20 -2.09 23.73
N PHE A 201 1.90 -2.17 22.43
CA PHE A 201 0.80 -1.44 21.80
C PHE A 201 0.07 -2.32 20.78
N ASN A 202 -1.13 -1.91 20.40
CA ASN A 202 -1.88 -2.48 19.28
C ASN A 202 -2.13 -1.40 18.22
N PHE A 203 -2.30 -1.82 16.97
CA PHE A 203 -2.81 -0.95 15.92
C PHE A 203 -4.32 -0.81 16.09
N GLU A 204 -4.79 0.41 16.32
CA GLU A 204 -6.20 0.69 16.59
C GLU A 204 -6.94 1.10 15.30
N GLY A 205 -8.10 0.50 15.07
CA GLY A 205 -8.94 0.77 13.89
C GLY A 205 -8.67 -0.14 12.69
N GLU A 206 -9.22 0.23 11.54
CA GLU A 206 -9.09 -0.55 10.31
C GLU A 206 -7.82 -0.20 9.54
N GLY A 207 -7.05 -1.21 9.15
CA GLY A 207 -5.93 -1.08 8.23
C GLY A 207 -5.01 -2.29 8.21
N ARG A 208 -4.27 -2.45 7.11
CA ARG A 208 -3.19 -3.44 7.02
C ARG A 208 -2.07 -3.07 7.99
N ILE A 209 -1.63 -4.02 8.81
CA ILE A 209 -0.47 -3.85 9.68
C ILE A 209 0.82 -3.93 8.83
N PRO A 210 1.79 -3.00 9.02
CA PRO A 210 3.01 -2.96 8.21
C PRO A 210 4.09 -3.96 8.66
N TYR A 211 3.88 -4.63 9.80
CA TYR A 211 4.73 -5.70 10.32
C TYR A 211 4.20 -7.09 9.92
N PRO A 212 5.04 -8.15 10.00
CA PRO A 212 4.56 -9.52 9.94
C PRO A 212 3.56 -9.80 11.07
N GLU A 213 2.39 -10.34 10.74
CA GLU A 213 1.34 -10.65 11.72
C GLU A 213 1.54 -11.99 12.44
N SER A 214 2.37 -12.87 11.88
CA SER A 214 2.81 -14.13 12.48
C SER A 214 4.13 -14.61 11.87
N SER A 215 4.70 -15.68 12.42
CA SER A 215 5.86 -16.37 11.84
C SER A 215 5.46 -17.32 10.70
N ASP A 216 6.45 -17.76 9.93
CA ASP A 216 6.38 -18.97 9.09
C ASP A 216 7.08 -20.15 9.80
N GLY A 217 6.66 -20.43 11.04
CA GLY A 217 7.26 -21.44 11.92
C GLY A 217 6.96 -22.89 11.52
N HIS A 218 7.66 -23.82 12.17
CA HIS A 218 7.45 -25.25 11.99
C HIS A 218 6.26 -25.72 12.84
N TRP A 219 5.05 -25.49 12.32
CA TRP A 219 3.72 -25.99 12.76
C TRP A 219 2.86 -25.02 13.58
N VAL A 220 3.41 -24.25 14.52
CA VAL A 220 2.63 -23.32 15.34
C VAL A 220 3.12 -21.89 15.15
N ASN A 221 2.29 -21.08 14.50
CA ASN A 221 2.53 -19.66 14.26
C ASN A 221 1.79 -18.83 15.32
N HIS A 222 2.54 -18.18 16.19
CA HIS A 222 1.94 -17.29 17.20
C HIS A 222 1.62 -15.92 16.61
N PRO A 223 0.58 -15.24 17.11
CA PRO A 223 0.31 -13.87 16.72
C PRO A 223 1.46 -12.96 17.16
N SER A 224 1.88 -12.06 16.26
CA SER A 224 2.89 -11.07 16.56
C SER A 224 2.45 -10.10 17.65
N LYS A 225 3.42 -9.56 18.37
CA LYS A 225 3.23 -8.47 19.35
C LYS A 225 4.08 -7.27 18.99
N TYR A 226 3.60 -6.08 19.30
CA TYR A 226 4.24 -4.83 18.90
C TYR A 226 4.63 -4.02 20.12
N PHE A 227 5.84 -3.47 20.09
CA PHE A 227 6.42 -2.74 21.20
C PHE A 227 7.02 -1.43 20.73
N LYS A 228 6.87 -0.39 21.54
CA LYS A 228 7.65 0.85 21.46
C LYS A 228 8.84 0.76 22.41
N TYR A 229 9.94 1.41 22.06
CA TYR A 229 11.13 1.54 22.91
C TYR A 229 11.55 3.00 23.05
N THR A 230 12.27 3.30 24.13
CA THR A 230 12.67 4.68 24.48
C THR A 230 13.90 5.17 23.72
N SER A 231 14.80 4.28 23.29
CA SER A 231 15.98 4.62 22.46
C SER A 231 16.43 3.43 21.60
N THR A 232 17.16 3.71 20.51
CA THR A 232 17.74 2.66 19.65
C THR A 232 18.68 1.71 20.42
N GLU A 233 19.34 2.20 21.47
CA GLU A 233 20.19 1.38 22.35
C GLU A 233 19.36 0.27 23.03
N VAL A 234 18.17 0.62 23.54
CA VAL A 234 17.26 -0.36 24.16
C VAL A 234 16.88 -1.47 23.17
N PHE A 235 16.64 -1.13 21.90
CA PHE A 235 16.33 -2.15 20.89
C PHE A 235 17.56 -3.02 20.57
N ASN A 236 18.74 -2.41 20.39
CA ASN A 236 19.98 -3.13 20.11
C ASN A 236 20.35 -4.09 21.25
N ASP A 237 20.15 -3.70 22.50
CA ASP A 237 20.40 -4.53 23.69
C ASP A 237 19.52 -5.80 23.71
N LEU A 238 18.38 -5.81 23.00
CA LEU A 238 17.55 -7.01 22.87
C LEU A 238 18.26 -8.12 22.08
N SER A 239 19.30 -7.81 21.30
CA SER A 239 20.13 -8.83 20.64
C SER A 239 20.75 -9.78 21.67
N ASP A 240 21.37 -9.23 22.72
CA ASP A 240 22.04 -10.01 23.77
C ASP A 240 21.04 -10.75 24.65
N VAL A 241 19.90 -10.12 24.94
CA VAL A 241 18.78 -10.75 25.66
C VAL A 241 18.25 -11.94 24.87
N LEU A 242 18.06 -11.77 23.55
CA LEU A 242 17.59 -12.82 22.66
C LEU A 242 18.61 -13.96 22.55
N ALA A 243 19.89 -13.66 22.38
CA ALA A 243 20.96 -14.66 22.31
C ALA A 243 21.04 -15.48 23.61
N THR A 244 21.00 -14.81 24.76
CA THR A 244 21.00 -15.46 26.08
C THR A 244 19.80 -16.39 26.23
N PHE A 245 18.59 -15.89 25.95
CA PHE A 245 17.37 -16.69 26.03
C PHE A 245 17.41 -17.89 25.07
N THR A 246 17.84 -17.67 23.84
CA THR A 246 17.95 -18.72 22.81
C THR A 246 18.88 -19.84 23.27
N SER A 247 20.10 -19.51 23.71
CA SER A 247 21.09 -20.50 24.13
C SER A 247 20.61 -21.39 25.29
N ALA A 248 19.71 -20.89 26.12
CA ALA A 248 19.17 -21.62 27.27
C ALA A 248 17.89 -22.41 26.94
N ASN A 249 17.10 -21.99 25.95
CA ASN A 249 15.73 -22.48 25.76
C ASN A 249 15.42 -23.05 24.36
N ILE A 250 16.26 -22.77 23.36
CA ILE A 250 16.01 -23.16 21.96
C ILE A 250 17.12 -24.09 21.48
N GLU A 251 16.80 -25.37 21.31
CA GLU A 251 17.71 -26.33 20.70
C GLU A 251 17.97 -25.96 19.23
N LYS A 252 19.23 -26.10 18.81
CA LYS A 252 19.66 -25.88 17.43
C LYS A 252 18.87 -26.75 16.46
N ASN A 253 18.40 -26.16 15.35
CA ASN A 253 17.59 -26.82 14.32
C ASN A 253 16.24 -27.40 14.80
N SER A 254 15.72 -26.93 15.94
CA SER A 254 14.43 -27.41 16.47
C SER A 254 13.20 -26.99 15.67
N GLY A 255 13.32 -26.01 14.76
CA GLY A 255 12.19 -25.40 14.04
C GLY A 255 11.52 -24.26 14.82
N VAL A 256 11.99 -23.98 16.04
CA VAL A 256 11.60 -22.80 16.83
C VAL A 256 12.38 -21.59 16.37
N SER A 257 11.68 -20.47 16.23
CA SER A 257 12.28 -19.20 15.85
C SER A 257 11.64 -18.04 16.59
N ILE A 258 12.48 -17.11 17.02
CA ILE A 258 12.12 -15.76 17.47
C ILE A 258 12.82 -14.77 16.55
N ALA A 259 12.06 -13.76 16.10
CA ALA A 259 12.53 -12.65 15.33
C ALA A 259 11.99 -11.33 15.88
N LEU A 260 12.86 -10.32 15.97
CA LEU A 260 12.52 -8.94 16.30
C LEU A 260 12.76 -8.08 15.07
N TYR A 261 11.70 -7.44 14.57
CA TYR A 261 11.75 -6.58 13.38
C TYR A 261 11.55 -5.13 13.79
N GLY A 262 12.63 -4.34 13.81
CA GLY A 262 12.59 -2.91 14.07
C GLY A 262 12.02 -2.11 12.91
N TRP A 263 11.38 -0.98 13.22
CA TRP A 263 10.78 -0.05 12.25
C TRP A 263 11.77 0.50 11.22
N ASN A 264 13.06 0.50 11.53
CA ASN A 264 14.15 1.07 10.74
C ASN A 264 15.02 0.00 10.05
N ASN A 265 14.46 -1.17 9.73
CA ASN A 265 15.13 -2.33 9.12
C ASN A 265 16.11 -3.10 10.02
N SER A 266 16.33 -2.65 11.26
CA SER A 266 17.11 -3.41 12.24
C SER A 266 16.39 -4.72 12.61
N LYS A 267 17.15 -5.81 12.73
CA LYS A 267 16.61 -7.16 12.93
C LYS A 267 17.46 -7.94 13.92
N HIS A 268 16.80 -8.65 14.84
CA HIS A 268 17.46 -9.62 15.71
C HIS A 268 16.79 -10.99 15.55
N TYR A 269 17.60 -12.03 15.43
CA TYR A 269 17.13 -13.37 15.12
C TYR A 269 17.76 -14.40 16.04
N SER A 270 16.93 -15.28 16.59
CA SER A 270 17.35 -16.41 17.44
C SER A 270 18.25 -17.44 16.74
N TRP A 271 18.38 -17.43 15.41
CA TRP A 271 19.16 -18.44 14.67
C TRP A 271 20.49 -17.93 14.11
N ILE A 272 20.85 -16.65 14.33
CA ILE A 272 22.18 -16.17 13.90
C ILE A 272 23.27 -16.73 14.83
N ASP A 273 22.99 -16.83 16.13
CA ASP A 273 23.96 -17.23 17.14
C ASP A 273 23.76 -18.67 17.67
N ASN A 274 22.89 -19.47 17.03
CA ASN A 274 22.52 -20.82 17.47
C ASN A 274 23.17 -21.93 16.62
#